data_AF-A0AAN0JNM4-F1
#
_entry.id   AF-A0AAN0JNM4-F1
#
_cell.length_a   1.000
_cell.length_b   1.000
_cell.length_c   1.000
_cell.angle_alpha   90.00
_cell.angle_beta   90.00
_cell.angle_gamma   90.00
#
_symmetry.space_group_name_H-M   'P 1'
#
loop_
_entity.id
_entity.type
_entity.pdbx_description
1 polymer ?
#
loop_
_entity_poly.entity_id
_entity_poly.type
_entity_poly.pdbx_seq_one_letter_code
_entity_poly.pdbx_strand_id
1 'polypeptide(L)'
;MEIATVQPFDMRPYLDLLYHLLTMADSWQHTRIRAMFLGLQDRVDGMMTMIQHGQTHVVQQKRAYLCIKFIINLCSRCQLTMVVLDEDVHLKRLWQFSIQWLQNELDRRQYTTSTYPYTGWSPPAQSNEVSNRLIMIIIIILTLF
;
A
#
# COMPACT_ATOMS: atom_id res chain seq x y z
N MET A 1 -0.32 0.93 19.68
CA MET A 1 -0.57 2.37 19.47
C MET A 1 0.74 3.11 19.17
N GLU A 2 1.55 2.66 18.21
CA GLU A 2 2.84 3.34 17.88
C GLU A 2 2.99 3.63 16.39
N ILE A 3 2.37 2.86 15.50
CA ILE A 3 2.47 3.11 14.06
C ILE A 3 1.62 4.32 13.65
N ALA A 4 0.58 4.67 14.43
CA ALA A 4 -0.34 5.77 14.14
C ALA A 4 0.31 7.16 14.19
N THR A 5 1.42 7.35 14.92
CA THR A 5 2.09 8.65 15.10
C THR A 5 3.34 8.83 14.25
N VAL A 6 3.82 7.78 13.59
CA VAL A 6 5.05 7.82 12.78
C VAL A 6 4.85 8.67 11.54
N GLN A 7 5.78 9.60 11.32
CA GLN A 7 5.79 10.43 10.13
C GLN A 7 6.08 9.57 8.88
N PRO A 8 5.50 9.88 7.70
CA PRO A 8 5.58 9.02 6.52
C PRO A 8 7.02 8.72 6.04
N PHE A 9 7.97 9.58 6.37
CA PHE A 9 9.39 9.43 6.02
C PHE A 9 10.09 8.31 6.81
N ASP A 10 9.64 8.01 8.03
CA ASP A 10 10.25 7.01 8.89
C ASP A 10 9.67 5.61 8.69
N MET A 11 8.61 5.45 7.89
CA MET A 11 7.94 4.15 7.68
C MET A 11 8.75 3.14 6.85
N ARG A 12 9.63 3.60 5.96
CA ARG A 12 10.38 2.73 5.05
C ARG A 12 11.18 1.62 5.74
N PRO A 13 12.00 1.89 6.77
CA PRO A 13 12.74 0.83 7.47
C PRO A 13 11.81 -0.20 8.15
N TYR A 14 10.67 0.23 8.68
CA TYR A 14 9.70 -0.70 9.28
C TYR A 14 9.04 -1.60 8.23
N LEU A 15 8.70 -1.04 7.06
CA LEU A 15 8.15 -1.82 5.95
C LEU A 15 9.18 -2.82 5.42
N ASP A 16 10.46 -2.44 5.35
CA ASP A 16 11.51 -3.35 4.91
C ASP A 16 11.71 -4.51 5.90
N LEU A 17 11.74 -4.24 7.21
CA LEU A 17 11.77 -5.31 8.22
C LEU A 17 10.55 -6.22 8.13
N LEU A 18 9.36 -5.62 7.95
CA LEU A 18 8.11 -6.36 7.80
C LEU A 18 8.15 -7.25 6.54
N TYR A 19 8.69 -6.76 5.43
CA TYR A 19 8.87 -7.53 4.20
C TYR A 19 9.66 -8.82 4.46
N HIS A 20 10.81 -8.71 5.14
CA HIS A 20 11.64 -9.87 5.46
C HIS A 20 10.86 -10.87 6.35
N LEU A 21 10.16 -10.39 7.37
CA LEU A 21 9.38 -11.23 8.28
C LEU A 21 8.21 -11.95 7.58
N LEU A 22 7.56 -11.30 6.61
CA LEU A 22 6.46 -11.90 5.84
C LEU A 22 6.92 -12.89 4.77
N THR A 23 8.17 -12.78 4.31
CA THR A 23 8.74 -13.65 3.27
C THR A 23 9.51 -14.84 3.82
N MET A 24 9.69 -14.95 5.14
CA MET A 24 10.24 -16.15 5.77
C MET A 24 9.34 -17.36 5.47
N ALA A 25 9.89 -18.36 4.79
CA ALA A 25 9.20 -19.57 4.39
C ALA A 25 9.17 -20.58 5.55
N ASP A 26 8.16 -20.44 6.42
CA ASP A 26 7.91 -21.35 7.52
C ASP A 26 6.39 -21.61 7.68
N SER A 27 6.02 -22.52 8.59
CA SER A 27 4.62 -22.94 8.79
C SER A 27 3.68 -21.82 9.25
N TRP A 28 4.21 -20.69 9.73
CA TRP A 28 3.44 -19.54 10.20
C TRP A 28 3.35 -18.41 9.16
N GLN A 29 3.96 -18.56 7.98
CA GLN A 29 3.99 -17.52 6.95
C GLN A 29 2.58 -17.06 6.55
N HIS A 30 1.67 -18.01 6.32
CA HIS A 30 0.27 -17.72 5.99
C HIS A 30 -0.41 -16.88 7.08
N THR A 31 -0.28 -17.31 8.33
CA THR A 31 -0.84 -16.60 9.50
C THR A 31 -0.25 -15.20 9.66
N ARG A 32 1.07 -15.02 9.43
CA ARG A 32 1.72 -13.70 9.51
C ARG A 32 1.21 -12.75 8.43
N ILE A 33 1.08 -13.22 7.19
CA ILE A 33 0.54 -12.42 6.09
C ILE A 33 -0.91 -12.02 6.38
N ARG A 34 -1.73 -12.97 6.85
CA ARG A 34 -3.13 -12.70 7.21
C ARG A 34 -3.24 -11.69 8.36
N ALA A 35 -2.42 -11.84 9.40
CA ALA A 35 -2.37 -10.91 10.53
C ALA A 35 -1.90 -9.51 10.12
N MET A 36 -0.98 -9.39 9.15
CA MET A 36 -0.61 -8.10 8.59
C MET A 36 -1.80 -7.39 7.93
N PHE A 37 -2.61 -8.12 7.14
CA PHE A 37 -3.77 -7.52 6.47
C PHE A 37 -4.88 -7.12 7.42
N LEU A 38 -5.32 -8.04 8.27
CA LEU A 38 -6.52 -7.92 9.09
C LEU A 38 -6.25 -7.40 10.51
N GLY A 39 -5.00 -7.45 10.96
CA GLY A 39 -4.62 -7.13 12.32
C GLY A 39 -4.69 -8.33 13.25
N LEU A 40 -4.42 -8.09 14.53
CA LEU A 40 -4.50 -9.09 15.60
C LEU A 40 -5.75 -8.81 16.43
N GLN A 41 -6.56 -9.85 16.68
CA GLN A 41 -7.84 -9.82 17.42
C GLN A 41 -7.86 -8.74 18.53
N ASP A 42 -8.48 -7.60 18.22
CA ASP A 42 -8.66 -6.38 19.04
C ASP A 42 -7.41 -5.67 19.60
N ARG A 43 -6.19 -6.14 19.29
CA ARG A 43 -4.95 -5.55 19.83
C ARG A 43 -4.29 -4.56 18.89
N VAL A 44 -4.30 -4.86 17.59
CA VAL A 44 -3.57 -4.09 16.59
C VAL A 44 -4.36 -4.08 15.30
N ASP A 45 -4.68 -2.87 14.85
CA ASP A 45 -5.28 -2.61 13.54
C ASP A 45 -4.42 -3.18 12.39
N GLY A 46 -5.09 -3.84 11.45
CA GLY A 46 -4.46 -4.35 10.25
C GLY A 46 -4.06 -3.26 9.26
N MET A 47 -3.24 -3.64 8.29
CA MET A 47 -2.81 -2.74 7.23
C MET A 47 -3.99 -2.26 6.37
N MET A 48 -5.05 -3.06 6.26
CA MET A 48 -6.25 -2.69 5.51
C MET A 48 -7.05 -1.58 6.21
N THR A 49 -7.19 -1.63 7.54
CA THR A 49 -7.87 -0.55 8.28
C THR A 49 -7.04 0.73 8.26
N MET A 50 -5.70 0.64 8.29
CA MET A 50 -4.83 1.81 8.11
C MET A 50 -5.02 2.48 6.74
N ILE A 51 -5.18 1.71 5.67
CA ILE A 51 -5.44 2.25 4.32
C ILE A 51 -6.80 2.95 4.29
N GLN A 52 -7.85 2.35 4.84
CA GLN A 52 -9.19 2.93 4.85
C GLN A 52 -9.25 4.27 5.61
N HIS A 53 -8.69 4.32 6.82
CA HIS A 53 -8.66 5.55 7.61
C HIS A 53 -7.80 6.64 6.96
N GLY A 54 -6.76 6.24 6.22
CA GLY A 54 -5.81 7.17 5.62
C GLY A 54 -6.29 7.95 4.40
N GLN A 55 -7.53 7.74 3.95
CA GLN A 55 -8.04 8.37 2.72
C GLN A 55 -8.45 9.84 2.88
N THR A 56 -8.53 10.34 4.12
CA THR A 56 -9.17 11.63 4.45
C THR A 56 -8.22 12.83 4.47
N HIS A 57 -6.99 12.67 4.96
CA HIS A 57 -6.05 13.78 5.17
C HIS A 57 -4.75 13.58 4.38
N VAL A 58 -4.19 14.63 3.77
CA VAL A 58 -3.03 14.54 2.83
C VAL A 58 -1.83 13.75 3.40
N VAL A 59 -1.54 13.93 4.70
CA VAL A 59 -0.46 13.20 5.39
C VAL A 59 -0.78 11.70 5.52
N GLN A 60 -2.04 11.36 5.81
CA GLN A 60 -2.49 9.98 5.93
C GLN A 60 -2.64 9.31 4.55
N GLN A 61 -2.95 10.08 3.50
CA GLN A 61 -3.00 9.59 2.12
C GLN A 61 -1.62 9.12 1.64
N LYS A 62 -0.55 9.83 2.02
CA LYS A 62 0.83 9.40 1.75
C LYS A 62 1.13 8.06 2.44
N ARG A 63 0.62 7.84 3.66
CA ARG A 63 0.79 6.57 4.38
C ARG A 63 0.00 5.44 3.72
N ALA A 64 -1.26 5.68 3.38
CA ALA A 64 -2.09 4.73 2.65
C ALA A 64 -1.43 4.31 1.32
N TYR A 65 -0.88 5.27 0.57
CA TYR A 65 -0.11 4.98 -0.64
C TYR A 65 1.11 4.09 -0.39
N LEU A 66 1.91 4.39 0.64
CA LEU A 66 3.08 3.56 1.00
C LEU A 66 2.64 2.13 1.36
N CYS A 67 1.52 1.98 2.07
CA CYS A 67 0.96 0.67 2.39
C CYS A 67 0.52 -0.09 1.14
N ILE A 68 -0.21 0.55 0.23
CA ILE A 68 -0.65 -0.08 -1.03
C ILE A 68 0.56 -0.47 -1.88
N LYS A 69 1.56 0.42 -2.02
CA LYS A 69 2.80 0.13 -2.75
C LYS A 69 3.55 -1.07 -2.16
N PHE A 70 3.61 -1.16 -0.84
CA PHE A 70 4.20 -2.30 -0.15
C PHE A 70 3.46 -3.60 -0.45
N ILE A 71 2.13 -3.62 -0.35
CA ILE A 71 1.31 -4.81 -0.64
C ILE A 71 1.52 -5.26 -2.09
N ILE A 72 1.52 -4.32 -3.05
CA ILE A 72 1.80 -4.62 -4.46
C ILE A 72 3.17 -5.28 -4.63
N ASN A 73 4.20 -4.73 -3.97
CA ASN A 73 5.54 -5.30 -4.03
C ASN A 73 5.57 -6.72 -3.42
N LEU A 74 4.88 -6.93 -2.30
CA LEU A 74 4.79 -8.22 -1.63
C LEU A 74 4.10 -9.25 -2.52
N CYS A 75 2.97 -8.91 -3.17
CA CYS A 75 2.30 -9.79 -4.12
C CYS A 75 3.20 -10.18 -5.31
N SER A 76 4.04 -9.25 -5.81
CA SER A 76 4.95 -9.55 -6.91
C SER A 76 6.09 -10.51 -6.56
N ARG A 77 6.38 -10.70 -5.27
CA ARG A 77 7.52 -11.49 -4.77
C ARG A 77 7.12 -12.70 -3.93
N CYS A 78 5.88 -12.73 -3.42
CA CYS A 78 5.34 -13.78 -2.57
C CYS A 78 3.94 -14.18 -3.05
N GLN A 79 3.84 -15.29 -3.78
CA GLN A 79 2.57 -15.80 -4.30
C GLN A 79 1.55 -16.09 -3.18
N LEU A 80 2.03 -16.48 -1.99
CA LEU A 80 1.18 -16.74 -0.82
C LEU A 80 0.37 -15.51 -0.42
N THR A 81 0.87 -14.29 -0.67
CA THR A 81 0.14 -13.06 -0.39
C THR A 81 -1.12 -12.93 -1.26
N MET A 82 -1.05 -13.35 -2.52
CA MET A 82 -2.22 -13.41 -3.40
C MET A 82 -3.22 -14.46 -2.94
N VAL A 83 -2.74 -15.63 -2.53
CA VAL A 83 -3.60 -16.70 -1.99
C VAL A 83 -4.38 -16.21 -0.77
N VAL A 84 -3.70 -15.56 0.19
CA VAL A 84 -4.35 -15.00 1.39
C VAL A 84 -5.36 -13.90 1.04
N LEU A 85 -5.08 -13.07 0.03
CA LEU A 85 -6.02 -12.05 -0.46
C LEU A 85 -7.28 -12.66 -1.08
N ASP A 86 -7.14 -13.75 -1.83
CA ASP A 86 -8.25 -14.42 -2.52
C ASP A 86 -9.08 -15.34 -1.60
N GLU A 87 -8.49 -15.86 -0.53
CA GLU A 87 -9.18 -16.71 0.45
C GLU A 87 -10.34 -15.98 1.17
N ASP A 88 -10.19 -14.68 1.41
CA ASP A 88 -11.17 -13.88 2.17
C ASP A 88 -11.86 -12.87 1.25
N VAL A 89 -13.14 -13.10 0.96
CA VAL A 89 -13.97 -12.25 0.09
C VAL A 89 -14.05 -10.82 0.62
N HIS A 90 -14.08 -10.63 1.94
CA HIS A 90 -14.12 -9.30 2.52
C HIS A 90 -12.79 -8.59 2.30
N LEU A 91 -11.67 -9.27 2.60
CA LEU A 91 -10.33 -8.75 2.36
C LEU A 91 -10.11 -8.40 0.88
N LYS A 92 -10.54 -9.26 -0.04
CA LYS A 92 -10.49 -9.02 -1.49
C LYS A 92 -11.25 -7.76 -1.89
N ARG A 93 -12.46 -7.56 -1.36
CA ARG A 93 -13.25 -6.34 -1.61
C ARG A 93 -12.55 -5.09 -1.06
N LEU A 94 -12.02 -5.15 0.16
CA LEU A 94 -11.28 -4.04 0.76
C LEU A 94 -10.05 -3.67 -0.06
N TRP A 95 -9.35 -4.68 -0.58
CA TRP A 95 -8.22 -4.49 -1.48
C TRP A 95 -8.64 -3.80 -2.78
N GLN A 96 -9.71 -4.28 -3.43
CA GLN A 96 -10.24 -3.67 -4.65
C GLN A 96 -10.63 -2.20 -4.43
N PHE A 97 -11.31 -1.87 -3.32
CA PHE A 97 -11.63 -0.48 -2.97
C PHE A 97 -10.38 0.36 -2.76
N SER A 98 -9.35 -0.19 -2.11
CA SER A 98 -8.08 0.51 -1.87
C SER A 98 -7.35 0.83 -3.18
N ILE A 99 -7.37 -0.12 -4.13
CA ILE A 99 -6.79 0.07 -5.47
C ILE A 99 -7.58 1.11 -6.27
N GLN A 100 -8.91 1.02 -6.27
CA GLN A 100 -9.76 1.99 -6.95
C GLN A 100 -9.57 3.41 -6.39
N TRP A 101 -9.47 3.53 -5.07
CA TRP A 101 -9.17 4.81 -4.43
C TRP A 101 -7.83 5.38 -4.90
N LEU A 102 -6.78 4.55 -4.95
CA LEU A 102 -5.46 4.97 -5.40
C LEU A 102 -5.49 5.44 -6.86
N GLN A 103 -6.19 4.73 -7.73
CA GLN A 103 -6.36 5.11 -9.13
C GLN A 103 -6.99 6.50 -9.25
N ASN A 104 -8.12 6.73 -8.57
CA ASN A 104 -8.80 8.03 -8.56
C ASN A 104 -7.89 9.16 -8.04
N GLU A 105 -7.10 8.89 -7.00
CA GLU A 105 -6.19 9.88 -6.43
C GLU A 105 -4.99 10.19 -7.35
N LEU A 106 -4.48 9.21 -8.10
CA LEU A 106 -3.46 9.43 -9.12
C LEU A 106 -4.00 10.26 -10.29
N ASP A 107 -5.18 9.92 -10.79
CA ASP A 107 -5.84 10.65 -11.88
C ASP A 107 -6.09 12.11 -11.48
N ARG A 108 -6.65 12.34 -10.29
CA ARG A 108 -6.90 13.68 -9.74
C ARG A 108 -5.64 14.55 -9.70
N ARG A 109 -4.48 13.99 -9.36
CA ARG A 109 -3.20 14.73 -9.33
C ARG A 109 -2.65 15.05 -10.72
N GLN A 110 -2.92 14.21 -11.70
CA GLN A 110 -2.58 14.51 -13.09
C GLN A 110 -3.34 15.75 -13.59
N TYR A 111 -4.60 15.91 -13.18
CA TYR A 111 -5.43 17.08 -13.53
C TYR A 111 -5.05 18.37 -12.77
N THR A 112 -4.46 18.29 -11.56
CA THR A 112 -4.04 19.49 -10.82
C THR A 112 -2.66 20.01 -11.22
N THR A 113 -1.84 19.19 -11.88
CA THR A 113 -0.46 19.55 -12.27
C THR A 113 -0.42 20.52 -13.46
N SER A 114 -1.56 20.79 -14.12
CA SER A 114 -1.67 21.64 -15.30
C SER A 114 -1.97 23.12 -15.02
N THR A 115 -2.06 23.55 -13.75
CA THR A 115 -2.27 24.97 -13.40
C THR A 115 -1.26 25.46 -12.34
N TYR A 116 -0.23 26.17 -12.81
CA TYR A 116 0.71 27.06 -12.10
C TYR A 116 2.13 26.54 -11.69
N PRO A 117 3.13 27.45 -11.71
CA PRO A 117 4.49 27.15 -12.15
C PRO A 117 5.48 26.93 -11.00
N TYR A 118 6.47 26.09 -11.31
CA TYR A 118 7.84 26.08 -10.82
C TYR A 118 8.18 27.06 -9.68
N THR A 119 8.07 26.63 -8.42
CA THR A 119 8.81 27.26 -7.31
C THR A 119 9.15 26.21 -6.25
N GLY A 120 10.45 26.01 -5.99
CA GLY A 120 10.94 25.45 -4.71
C GLY A 120 11.47 24.02 -4.71
N TRP A 121 12.48 23.71 -5.53
CA TRP A 121 13.57 22.77 -5.25
C TRP A 121 13.26 21.45 -4.51
N SER A 122 12.91 20.44 -5.29
CA SER A 122 13.70 19.20 -5.41
C SER A 122 13.42 18.65 -6.81
N PRO A 123 14.42 18.15 -7.57
CA PRO A 123 14.16 17.58 -8.88
C PRO A 123 13.10 16.47 -8.72
N PRO A 124 12.10 16.35 -9.62
CA PRO A 124 11.19 15.22 -9.57
C PRO A 124 12.06 13.99 -9.68
N ALA A 125 12.20 13.25 -8.58
CA ALA A 125 12.95 12.00 -8.61
C ALA A 125 12.28 11.13 -9.68
N GLN A 126 12.94 10.93 -10.82
CA GLN A 126 12.44 10.11 -11.92
C GLN A 126 11.96 8.72 -11.42
N SER A 127 12.54 8.26 -10.31
CA SER A 127 12.16 7.05 -9.58
C SER A 127 10.68 6.99 -9.17
N ASN A 128 10.04 8.13 -8.85
CA ASN A 128 8.63 8.15 -8.43
C ASN A 128 7.68 7.99 -9.61
N GLU A 129 7.96 8.58 -10.78
CA GLU A 129 7.11 8.44 -11.95
C GLU A 129 7.16 7.02 -12.52
N VAL A 130 8.35 6.42 -12.61
CA VAL A 130 8.52 5.02 -13.03
C VAL A 130 7.84 4.07 -12.05
N SER A 131 8.00 4.33 -10.73
CA SER A 131 7.27 3.56 -9.70
C SER A 131 5.76 3.68 -9.85
N ASN A 132 5.24 4.88 -10.11
CA ASN A 132 3.80 5.12 -10.24
C ASN A 132 3.23 4.44 -11.49
N ARG A 133 3.98 4.46 -12.61
CA ARG A 133 3.61 3.74 -13.84
C ARG A 133 3.63 2.23 -13.63
N LEU A 134 4.66 1.70 -12.96
CA LEU A 134 4.73 0.28 -12.60
C LEU A 134 3.58 -0.14 -11.68
N ILE A 135 3.24 0.68 -10.69
CA ILE A 135 2.08 0.45 -9.81
C ILE A 135 0.78 0.41 -10.63
N MET A 136 0.56 1.36 -11.54
CA MET A 136 -0.61 1.36 -12.44
C MET A 136 -0.67 0.10 -13.32
N ILE A 137 0.46 -0.33 -13.89
CA ILE A 137 0.52 -1.56 -14.70
C ILE A 137 0.19 -2.78 -13.85
N ILE A 138 0.75 -2.88 -12.63
CA ILE A 138 0.45 -3.99 -11.72
C ILE A 138 -1.02 -3.96 -11.27
N ILE A 139 -1.61 -2.78 -11.03
CA ILE A 139 -3.03 -2.62 -10.74
C ILE A 139 -3.90 -3.14 -11.89
N ILE A 140 -3.57 -2.80 -13.13
CA ILE A 140 -4.29 -3.25 -14.33
C ILE A 140 -4.18 -4.77 -14.47
N ILE A 141 -2.98 -5.33 -14.26
CA ILE A 141 -2.76 -6.78 -14.32
C ILE A 141 -3.56 -7.48 -13.20
N LEU A 142 -3.53 -6.97 -11.97
CA LEU A 142 -4.23 -7.58 -10.83
C LEU A 142 -5.76 -7.40 -10.85
N THR A 143 -6.29 -6.48 -11.66
CA THR A 143 -7.75 -6.32 -11.84
C THR A 143 -8.30 -7.10 -13.05
N LEU A 144 -7.42 -7.56 -13.95
CA LEU A 144 -7.79 -8.36 -15.12
C LEU A 144 -7.76 -9.89 -14.86
N PHE A 145 -7.29 -10.34 -13.70
CA PHE A 145 -7.32 -11.74 -13.23
C PHE A 145 -8.11 -11.85 -11.93
#